data_AF-A0A1Q3EA87-F1
#
_entry.id   AF-A0A1Q3EA87-F1
#
_cell.length_a   1.000
_cell.length_b   1.000
_cell.length_c   1.000
_cell.angle_alpha   90.00
_cell.angle_beta   90.00
_cell.angle_gamma   90.00
#
_symmetry.space_group_name_H-M   'P 1'
#
loop_
_entity.id
_entity.type
_entity.pdbx_description
1 polymer ?
#
loop_
_entity_poly.entity_id
_entity_poly.type
_entity_poly.pdbx_seq_one_letter_code
_entity_poly.pdbx_strand_id
1 'polypeptide(L)'
;MRVTFLEKLHPLSELTDPREYAQVFYDILQIHQWLYECVGILHRDLSSGNIMYRRIDGKVYGVLNDFDLSSRVRDMNYGPTSKQRTGTRPFMSVDLLDYRWAGGHLYRHDLESLFYIMLCLACRYEAPGVPAPEPRPYSQWFSGTDREIFNDKNTFFTSPFVLSEDLPIQPYFANFEPWLKHIYYLISEGYHARPRLPIVPMDDANNLDSTEDIPPQTSFNWQTLAGQVTYSRLSRLMSSFSGVPLETRWSGQNTKI
;
A
#
# COMPACT_ATOMS: atom_id res chain seq x y z
N MET A 1 35.68 -3.28 18.88
CA MET A 1 35.35 -3.06 17.46
C MET A 1 34.21 -4.02 17.12
N ARG A 2 32.99 -3.51 16.88
CA ARG A 2 31.83 -4.33 16.50
C ARG A 2 31.80 -4.29 14.96
N VAL A 3 32.28 -5.35 14.33
CA VAL A 3 32.21 -5.48 12.86
C VAL A 3 30.81 -5.99 12.55
N THR A 4 29.95 -5.11 12.04
CA THR A 4 28.66 -5.49 11.47
C THR A 4 28.92 -5.92 10.03
N PHE A 5 28.87 -7.22 9.75
CA PHE A 5 28.72 -7.71 8.38
C PHE A 5 27.29 -7.38 7.95
N LEU A 6 27.08 -6.18 7.41
CA LEU A 6 25.85 -5.88 6.69
C LEU A 6 25.96 -6.59 5.35
N GLU A 7 25.24 -7.71 5.20
CA GLU A 7 24.99 -8.28 3.88
C GLU A 7 24.52 -7.17 2.95
N LYS A 8 25.08 -7.12 1.74
CA LYS A 8 24.77 -6.08 0.77
C LYS A 8 23.29 -6.20 0.39
N LEU A 9 22.51 -5.17 0.72
CA LEU A 9 21.15 -4.99 0.22
C LEU A 9 21.20 -4.23 -1.10
N HIS A 10 20.31 -4.61 -2.01
CA HIS A 10 20.21 -4.06 -3.35
C HIS A 10 18.83 -3.40 -3.56
N PRO A 11 18.76 -2.23 -4.22
CA PRO A 11 17.49 -1.59 -4.55
C PRO A 11 16.73 -2.38 -5.62
N LEU A 12 15.40 -2.27 -5.63
CA LEU A 12 14.54 -2.91 -6.64
C LEU A 12 14.95 -2.61 -8.10
N SER A 13 15.55 -1.44 -8.38
CA SER A 13 15.95 -1.04 -9.73
C SER A 13 17.07 -1.91 -10.34
N GLU A 14 17.78 -2.71 -9.53
CA GLU A 14 18.85 -3.61 -10.01
C GLU A 14 18.33 -4.99 -10.46
N LEU A 15 17.08 -5.35 -10.16
CA LEU A 15 16.49 -6.61 -10.62
C LEU A 15 16.25 -6.57 -12.13
N THR A 16 16.41 -7.71 -12.82
CA THR A 16 16.18 -7.79 -14.27
C THR A 16 15.20 -8.87 -14.69
N ASP A 17 14.62 -9.59 -13.75
CA ASP A 17 13.60 -10.62 -14.00
C ASP A 17 12.27 -10.18 -13.37
N PRO A 18 11.19 -10.00 -14.16
CA PRO A 18 9.84 -9.71 -13.65
C PRO A 18 9.37 -10.69 -12.57
N ARG A 19 9.80 -11.97 -12.64
CA ARG A 19 9.45 -12.96 -11.62
C ARG A 19 10.20 -12.73 -10.31
N GLU A 20 11.42 -12.22 -10.34
CA GLU A 20 12.14 -11.82 -9.13
C GLU A 20 11.49 -10.59 -8.48
N TYR A 21 11.02 -9.61 -9.27
CA TYR A 21 10.19 -8.51 -8.75
C TYR A 21 8.93 -9.06 -8.04
N ALA A 22 8.22 -9.98 -8.70
CA ALA A 22 7.01 -10.58 -8.14
C ALA A 22 7.31 -11.33 -6.83
N GLN A 23 8.41 -12.08 -6.77
CA GLN A 23 8.86 -12.74 -5.53
C GLN A 23 9.16 -11.73 -4.43
N VAL A 24 9.85 -10.64 -4.73
CA VAL A 24 10.15 -9.59 -3.74
C VAL A 24 8.87 -8.94 -3.22
N PHE A 25 7.92 -8.58 -4.08
CA PHE A 25 6.65 -8.00 -3.61
C PHE A 25 5.83 -8.98 -2.76
N TYR A 26 5.84 -10.27 -3.11
CA TYR A 26 5.20 -11.30 -2.30
C TYR A 26 5.91 -11.53 -0.95
N ASP A 27 7.25 -11.44 -0.92
CA ASP A 27 8.01 -11.48 0.34
C ASP A 27 7.65 -10.27 1.23
N ILE A 28 7.53 -9.06 0.65
CA ILE A 28 7.15 -7.84 1.40
C ILE A 28 5.74 -7.96 1.99
N LEU A 29 4.78 -8.53 1.24
CA LEU A 29 3.44 -8.79 1.77
C LEU A 29 3.49 -9.71 3.01
N GLN A 30 4.29 -10.79 2.93
CA GLN A 30 4.43 -11.76 4.02
C GLN A 30 5.16 -11.17 5.23
N ILE A 31 6.22 -10.39 5.00
CA ILE A 31 6.94 -9.67 6.06
C ILE A 31 6.00 -8.69 6.77
N HIS A 32 5.24 -7.90 6.00
CA HIS A 32 4.29 -6.95 6.54
C HIS A 32 3.20 -7.65 7.36
N GLN A 33 2.67 -8.77 6.85
CA GLN A 33 1.71 -9.59 7.59
C GLN A 33 2.28 -10.11 8.92
N TRP A 34 3.49 -10.66 8.89
CA TRP A 34 4.16 -11.16 10.10
C TRP A 34 4.42 -10.04 11.11
N LEU A 35 4.86 -8.86 10.66
CA LEU A 35 5.05 -7.70 11.53
C LEU A 35 3.75 -7.29 12.21
N TYR A 36 2.66 -7.23 11.45
CA TYR A 36 1.36 -6.85 12.00
C TYR A 36 0.80 -7.91 12.95
N GLU A 37 0.77 -9.18 12.54
CA GLU A 37 0.09 -10.25 13.28
C GLU A 37 0.90 -10.79 14.48
N CYS A 38 2.23 -10.93 14.33
CA CYS A 38 3.08 -11.51 15.37
C CYS A 38 3.74 -10.45 16.25
N VAL A 39 4.17 -9.33 15.67
CA VAL A 39 4.92 -8.30 16.40
C VAL A 39 4.01 -7.13 16.83
N GLY A 40 2.90 -6.92 16.12
CA GLY A 40 2.01 -5.78 16.34
C GLY A 40 2.64 -4.47 15.88
N ILE A 41 3.34 -4.48 14.74
CA ILE A 41 3.98 -3.29 14.13
C ILE A 41 3.32 -2.96 12.79
N LEU A 42 3.07 -1.66 12.55
CA LEU A 42 2.75 -1.10 11.24
C LEU A 42 3.97 -0.38 10.68
N HIS A 43 4.24 -0.53 9.39
CA HIS A 43 5.40 0.09 8.74
C HIS A 43 5.21 1.59 8.53
N ARG A 44 4.04 1.98 8.02
CA ARG A 44 3.58 3.37 7.83
C ARG A 44 4.25 4.20 6.76
N ASP A 45 5.38 3.77 6.23
CA ASP A 45 6.02 4.41 5.08
C ASP A 45 6.49 3.39 4.04
N LEU A 46 5.57 2.55 3.57
CA LEU A 46 5.92 1.59 2.51
C LEU A 46 6.12 2.35 1.20
N SER A 47 7.36 2.39 0.71
CA SER A 47 7.78 3.13 -0.48
C SER A 47 8.74 2.28 -1.33
N SER A 48 8.95 2.64 -2.59
CA SER A 48 9.90 1.92 -3.45
C SER A 48 11.35 1.97 -2.93
N GLY A 49 11.72 2.99 -2.15
CA GLY A 49 13.05 3.10 -1.53
C GLY A 49 13.24 2.20 -0.32
N ASN A 50 12.14 1.80 0.32
CA ASN A 50 12.13 0.99 1.53
C ASN A 50 12.01 -0.52 1.22
N ILE A 51 11.77 -0.87 -0.04
CA ILE A 51 11.83 -2.25 -0.52
C ILE A 51 13.19 -2.50 -1.18
N MET A 52 13.92 -3.45 -0.61
CA MET A 52 15.19 -3.94 -1.11
C MET A 52 15.12 -5.43 -1.38
N TYR A 53 16.18 -5.98 -1.95
CA TYR A 53 16.38 -7.41 -2.03
C TYR A 53 17.81 -7.79 -1.64
N ARG A 54 17.98 -9.06 -1.29
CA ARG A 54 19.29 -9.72 -1.21
C ARG A 54 19.26 -11.03 -1.97
N ARG A 55 20.43 -11.53 -2.36
CA ARG A 55 20.57 -12.83 -3.04
C ARG A 55 21.35 -13.80 -2.17
N ILE A 56 20.76 -14.96 -1.89
CA ILE A 56 21.40 -16.04 -1.12
C ILE A 56 21.24 -17.32 -1.94
N ASP A 57 22.36 -17.99 -2.24
CA ASP A 57 22.40 -19.23 -3.01
C ASP A 57 21.60 -19.16 -4.33
N GLY A 58 21.74 -18.03 -5.03
CA GLY A 58 21.05 -17.76 -6.30
C GLY A 58 19.59 -17.32 -6.18
N LYS A 59 18.95 -17.44 -5.00
CA LYS A 59 17.57 -16.99 -4.76
C LYS A 59 17.49 -15.54 -4.29
N VAL A 60 16.48 -14.82 -4.76
CA VAL A 60 16.12 -13.49 -4.24
C VAL A 60 15.26 -13.59 -2.99
N TYR A 61 15.49 -12.65 -2.08
CA TYR A 61 14.70 -12.44 -0.88
C TYR A 61 14.37 -10.96 -0.78
N GLY A 62 13.08 -10.64 -0.69
CA GLY A 62 12.62 -9.29 -0.39
C GLY A 62 13.02 -8.89 1.03
N VAL A 63 13.41 -7.63 1.20
CA VAL A 63 13.79 -7.03 2.48
C VAL A 63 13.04 -5.72 2.63
N LEU A 64 12.24 -5.61 3.69
CA LEU A 64 11.60 -4.37 4.08
C LEU A 64 12.54 -3.62 5.01
N ASN A 65 12.93 -2.41 4.64
CA ASN A 65 13.84 -1.54 5.38
C ASN A 65 13.12 -0.26 5.85
N ASP A 66 13.80 0.52 6.69
CA ASP A 66 13.37 1.84 7.18
C ASP A 66 12.10 1.80 8.04
N PHE A 67 12.32 1.53 9.33
CA PHE A 67 11.28 1.46 10.35
C PHE A 67 11.16 2.75 11.18
N ASP A 68 11.78 3.85 10.75
CA ASP A 68 11.84 5.09 11.54
C ASP A 68 10.44 5.71 11.77
N LEU A 69 9.50 5.44 10.85
CA LEU A 69 8.10 5.88 10.93
C LEU A 69 7.14 4.81 11.45
N SER A 70 7.66 3.62 11.78
CA SER A 70 6.85 2.50 12.25
C SER A 70 6.23 2.78 13.63
N SER A 71 5.10 2.11 13.92
CA SER A 71 4.49 2.20 15.26
C SER A 71 3.92 0.88 15.72
N ARG A 72 3.80 0.71 17.04
CA ARG A 72 3.14 -0.43 17.64
C ARG A 72 1.63 -0.23 17.59
N VAL A 73 0.90 -1.25 17.14
CA VAL A 73 -0.56 -1.27 17.06
C VAL A 73 -1.20 -1.00 18.43
N ARG A 74 -0.58 -1.46 19.52
CA ARG A 74 -1.07 -1.25 20.90
C ARG A 74 -1.02 0.22 21.34
N ASP A 75 -0.10 1.00 20.79
CA ASP A 75 0.09 2.41 21.17
C ASP A 75 -0.93 3.32 20.48
N MET A 76 -1.59 2.83 19.41
CA MET A 76 -2.64 3.54 18.67
C MET A 76 -3.99 3.56 19.40
N ASN A 77 -4.16 2.78 20.48
CA ASN A 77 -5.38 2.75 21.30
C ASN A 77 -5.48 3.93 22.29
N TYR A 78 -4.45 4.76 22.44
CA TYR A 78 -4.44 5.93 23.33
C TYR A 78 -4.93 7.23 22.65
N GLY A 79 -5.80 7.09 21.64
CA GLY A 79 -6.39 8.20 20.89
C GLY A 79 -5.66 8.46 19.57
N PRO A 80 -6.30 9.17 18.62
CA PRO A 80 -5.69 9.43 17.33
C PRO A 80 -4.48 10.35 17.54
N THR A 81 -3.27 9.84 17.39
CA THR A 81 -2.12 10.70 17.08
C THR A 81 -2.31 11.23 15.67
N SER A 82 -3.17 12.25 15.55
CA SER A 82 -3.42 13.07 14.35
C SER A 82 -2.14 13.74 13.80
N LYS A 83 -0.99 13.58 14.47
CA LYS A 83 0.29 14.22 14.15
C LYS A 83 1.17 13.49 13.14
N GLN A 84 0.75 12.37 12.57
CA GLN A 84 1.63 11.60 11.68
C GLN A 84 0.91 11.02 10.46
N ARG A 85 0.41 11.92 9.58
CA ARG A 85 0.26 11.61 8.14
C ARG A 85 1.66 11.46 7.54
N THR A 86 2.32 10.38 7.93
CA THR A 86 3.67 10.03 7.51
C THR A 86 3.56 9.10 6.32
N GLY A 87 4.45 9.25 5.36
CA GLY A 87 4.46 8.43 4.17
C GLY A 87 4.97 9.20 2.95
N THR A 88 5.50 8.46 1.99
CA THR A 88 5.92 9.00 0.71
C THR A 88 4.67 9.31 -0.15
N ARG A 89 4.38 10.61 -0.40
CA ARG A 89 3.13 11.11 -1.04
C ARG A 89 2.60 10.27 -2.23
N PRO A 90 3.43 9.88 -3.24
CA PRO A 90 2.97 9.01 -4.32
C PRO A 90 2.40 7.65 -3.89
N PHE A 91 2.86 7.11 -2.77
CA PHE A 91 2.49 5.79 -2.25
C PHE A 91 1.56 5.86 -1.04
N MET A 92 1.29 7.06 -0.52
CA MET A 92 0.35 7.26 0.59
C MET A 92 -1.09 6.89 0.16
N SER A 93 -1.84 6.21 1.03
CA SER A 93 -3.23 5.83 0.77
C SER A 93 -4.17 7.03 0.65
N VAL A 94 -5.31 6.87 -0.04
CA VAL A 94 -6.30 7.96 -0.21
C VAL A 94 -6.74 8.52 1.14
N ASP A 95 -6.97 7.67 2.14
CA ASP A 95 -7.41 8.15 3.47
C ASP A 95 -6.36 8.97 4.17
N LEU A 96 -5.09 8.58 4.08
CA LEU A 96 -4.01 9.31 4.75
C LEU A 96 -3.76 10.67 4.07
N LEU A 97 -4.14 10.82 2.81
CA LEU A 97 -4.17 12.10 2.08
C LEU A 97 -5.42 12.94 2.40
N ASP A 98 -6.51 12.35 2.89
CA ASP A 98 -7.72 13.10 3.25
C ASP A 98 -7.53 13.81 4.59
N TYR A 99 -7.61 15.14 4.56
CA TYR A 99 -7.52 15.94 5.76
C TYR A 99 -8.60 15.65 6.82
N ARG A 100 -9.72 15.05 6.43
CA ARG A 100 -10.84 14.68 7.31
C ARG A 100 -10.64 13.31 7.97
N TRP A 101 -9.69 12.52 7.50
CA TRP A 101 -9.44 11.20 8.06
C TRP A 101 -8.85 11.29 9.47
N ALA A 102 -9.55 10.67 10.42
CA ALA A 102 -9.15 10.61 11.83
C ALA A 102 -8.89 9.17 12.33
N GLY A 103 -9.01 8.16 11.46
CA GLY A 103 -8.89 6.74 11.84
C GLY A 103 -7.45 6.22 12.00
N GLY A 104 -6.44 7.10 11.87
CA GLY A 104 -5.03 6.72 11.97
C GLY A 104 -4.55 5.82 10.82
N HIS A 105 -3.35 5.26 10.97
CA HIS A 105 -2.77 4.33 9.98
C HIS A 105 -3.26 2.90 10.25
N LEU A 106 -3.79 2.25 9.22
CA LEU A 106 -4.30 0.87 9.26
C LEU A 106 -3.43 -0.02 8.37
N TYR A 107 -3.37 -1.33 8.62
CA TYR A 107 -2.51 -2.22 7.82
C TYR A 107 -2.84 -2.17 6.32
N ARG A 108 -4.13 -1.98 5.98
CA ARG A 108 -4.55 -1.88 4.58
C ARG A 108 -3.99 -0.66 3.86
N HIS A 109 -3.58 0.38 4.60
CA HIS A 109 -2.94 1.55 4.00
C HIS A 109 -1.57 1.17 3.46
N ASP A 110 -0.81 0.34 4.18
CA ASP A 110 0.45 -0.22 3.69
C ASP A 110 0.22 -1.19 2.52
N LEU A 111 -0.89 -1.95 2.51
CA LEU A 111 -1.27 -2.79 1.36
C LEU A 111 -1.63 -1.96 0.12
N GLU A 112 -2.32 -0.83 0.30
CA GLU A 112 -2.60 0.14 -0.76
C GLU A 112 -1.31 0.80 -1.27
N SER A 113 -0.36 1.10 -0.38
CA SER A 113 0.99 1.54 -0.77
C SER A 113 1.73 0.51 -1.61
N LEU A 114 1.69 -0.77 -1.23
CA LEU A 114 2.29 -1.86 -2.01
C LEU A 114 1.69 -1.93 -3.42
N PHE A 115 0.37 -1.76 -3.55
CA PHE A 115 -0.29 -1.63 -4.85
C PHE A 115 0.25 -0.44 -5.66
N TYR A 116 0.35 0.76 -5.08
CA TYR A 116 0.85 1.93 -5.79
C TYR A 116 2.31 1.77 -6.24
N ILE A 117 3.14 1.07 -5.47
CA ILE A 117 4.53 0.80 -5.86
C ILE A 117 4.58 -0.13 -7.07
N MET A 118 3.81 -1.23 -7.06
CA MET A 118 3.72 -2.12 -8.21
C MET A 118 3.14 -1.41 -9.44
N LEU A 119 2.11 -0.57 -9.26
CA LEU A 119 1.48 0.20 -10.33
C LEU A 119 2.47 1.20 -10.94
N CYS A 120 3.21 1.94 -10.11
CA CYS A 120 4.21 2.89 -10.59
C CYS A 120 5.38 2.18 -11.27
N LEU A 121 5.83 1.03 -10.76
CA LEU A 121 6.85 0.21 -11.42
C LEU A 121 6.37 -0.20 -12.82
N ALA A 122 5.18 -0.79 -12.91
CA ALA A 122 4.67 -1.35 -14.15
C ALA A 122 4.31 -0.30 -15.20
N CYS A 123 3.81 0.88 -14.80
CA CYS A 123 3.31 1.89 -15.73
C CYS A 123 4.33 2.99 -16.06
N ARG A 124 5.33 3.24 -15.20
CA ARG A 124 6.26 4.37 -15.35
C ARG A 124 7.69 3.97 -15.76
N TYR A 125 7.96 2.70 -16.00
CA TYR A 125 9.27 2.19 -16.40
C TYR A 125 9.16 1.22 -17.58
N GLU A 126 9.91 1.46 -18.65
CA GLU A 126 9.97 0.57 -19.83
C GLU A 126 10.80 -0.69 -19.54
N ALA A 127 11.73 -0.60 -18.59
CA ALA A 127 12.64 -1.64 -18.15
C ALA A 127 13.19 -1.29 -16.75
N PRO A 128 13.88 -2.22 -16.07
CA PRO A 128 14.51 -1.96 -14.78
C PRO A 128 15.38 -0.70 -14.78
N GLY A 129 15.04 0.26 -13.93
CA GLY A 129 15.77 1.53 -13.83
C GLY A 129 15.66 2.44 -15.06
N VAL A 130 14.85 2.10 -16.06
CA VAL A 130 14.64 2.89 -17.29
C VAL A 130 13.25 3.52 -17.24
N PRO A 131 13.12 4.82 -16.89
CA PRO A 131 11.82 5.48 -16.84
C PRO A 131 11.20 5.61 -18.23
N ALA A 132 9.88 5.50 -18.31
CA ALA A 132 9.13 5.76 -19.53
C ALA A 132 9.22 7.25 -19.94
N PRO A 133 9.05 7.58 -21.24
CA PRO A 133 8.99 8.94 -21.74
C PRO A 133 7.91 9.79 -21.06
N GLU A 134 8.12 11.11 -21.03
CA GLU A 134 7.08 12.05 -20.59
C GLU A 134 5.98 12.25 -21.65
N PRO A 135 4.72 12.50 -21.27
CA PRO A 135 4.22 12.55 -19.89
C PRO A 135 4.02 11.13 -19.30
N ARG A 136 4.61 10.88 -18.12
CA ARG A 136 4.47 9.58 -17.46
C ARG A 136 3.09 9.41 -16.82
N PRO A 137 2.49 8.20 -16.82
CA PRO A 137 1.24 7.92 -16.11
C PRO A 137 1.34 8.29 -14.62
N TYR A 138 0.27 8.85 -14.05
CA TYR A 138 0.18 9.23 -12.62
C TYR A 138 1.17 10.32 -12.17
N SER A 139 1.67 11.17 -13.08
CA SER A 139 2.66 12.20 -12.72
C SER A 139 2.15 13.20 -11.66
N GLN A 140 0.84 13.45 -11.61
CA GLN A 140 0.22 14.28 -10.55
C GLN A 140 0.47 13.73 -9.13
N TRP A 141 0.64 12.42 -8.96
CA TRP A 141 0.93 11.82 -7.66
C TRP A 141 2.34 12.18 -7.13
N PHE A 142 3.23 12.62 -8.02
CA PHE A 142 4.62 12.97 -7.69
C PHE A 142 4.85 14.48 -7.53
N SER A 143 4.06 15.31 -8.21
CA SER A 143 4.22 16.77 -8.20
C SER A 143 3.12 17.51 -7.47
N GLY A 144 1.95 16.90 -7.27
CA GLY A 144 0.77 17.54 -6.71
C GLY A 144 0.87 17.83 -5.21
N THR A 145 -0.01 18.74 -4.77
CA THR A 145 -0.36 18.93 -3.36
C THR A 145 -1.16 17.74 -2.83
N ASP A 146 -1.21 17.57 -1.51
CA ASP A 146 -1.95 16.46 -0.88
C ASP A 146 -3.42 16.42 -1.35
N ARG A 147 -4.05 17.59 -1.56
CA ARG A 147 -5.42 17.69 -2.08
C ARG A 147 -5.53 17.20 -3.52
N GLU A 148 -4.61 17.57 -4.39
CA GLU A 148 -4.62 17.18 -5.80
C GLU A 148 -4.37 15.68 -5.95
N ILE A 149 -3.44 15.13 -5.15
CA ILE A 149 -3.16 13.68 -5.12
C ILE A 149 -4.36 12.92 -4.56
N PHE A 150 -4.95 13.40 -3.47
CA PHE A 150 -6.17 12.84 -2.90
C PHE A 150 -7.31 12.77 -3.93
N ASN A 151 -7.62 13.89 -4.59
CA ASN A 151 -8.71 13.97 -5.55
C ASN A 151 -8.49 13.03 -6.74
N ASP A 152 -7.26 12.96 -7.25
CA ASP A 152 -6.90 12.10 -8.38
C ASP A 152 -6.99 10.62 -8.03
N LYS A 153 -6.40 10.20 -6.89
CA LYS A 153 -6.47 8.81 -6.42
C LYS A 153 -7.89 8.39 -6.02
N ASN A 154 -8.66 9.30 -5.41
CA ASN A 154 -10.05 9.02 -5.10
C ASN A 154 -10.85 8.80 -6.39
N THR A 155 -10.70 9.68 -7.38
CA THR A 155 -11.29 9.51 -8.72
C THR A 155 -10.85 8.19 -9.36
N PHE A 156 -9.56 7.85 -9.25
CA PHE A 156 -9.01 6.61 -9.77
C PHE A 156 -9.73 5.37 -9.23
N PHE A 157 -10.11 5.34 -7.95
CA PHE A 157 -10.83 4.18 -7.38
C PHE A 157 -12.35 4.26 -7.45
N THR A 158 -12.96 5.45 -7.51
CA THR A 158 -14.42 5.63 -7.44
C THR A 158 -15.09 5.97 -8.77
N SER A 159 -14.31 6.26 -9.82
CA SER A 159 -14.87 6.56 -11.13
C SER A 159 -15.30 5.26 -11.83
N PRO A 160 -16.54 5.18 -12.36
CA PRO A 160 -16.98 4.00 -13.11
C PRO A 160 -16.22 3.81 -14.43
N PHE A 161 -15.54 4.85 -14.92
CA PHE A 161 -14.85 4.86 -16.21
C PHE A 161 -13.44 4.25 -16.16
N VAL A 162 -12.78 4.22 -15.00
CA VAL A 162 -11.38 3.77 -14.91
C VAL A 162 -11.23 2.27 -15.18
N LEU A 163 -12.24 1.44 -14.84
CA LEU A 163 -12.25 0.02 -15.21
C LEU A 163 -12.45 -0.23 -16.72
N SER A 164 -12.97 0.76 -17.44
CA SER A 164 -13.16 0.66 -18.89
C SER A 164 -11.89 0.97 -19.67
N GLU A 165 -10.91 1.64 -19.03
CA GLU A 165 -9.60 1.91 -19.61
C GLU A 165 -8.59 0.87 -19.11
N ASP A 166 -7.80 0.30 -20.02
CA ASP A 166 -6.69 -0.56 -19.63
C ASP A 166 -5.62 0.26 -18.89
N LEU A 167 -5.04 -0.32 -17.83
CA LEU A 167 -3.90 0.29 -17.14
C LEU A 167 -2.74 0.45 -18.14
N PRO A 168 -2.04 1.61 -18.19
CA PRO A 168 -0.95 1.88 -19.14
C PRO A 168 0.35 1.16 -18.73
N ILE A 169 0.27 -0.17 -18.61
CA ILE A 169 1.37 -1.04 -18.21
C ILE A 169 2.36 -1.14 -19.37
N GLN A 170 3.64 -0.93 -19.06
CA GLN A 170 4.72 -1.02 -20.02
C GLN A 170 4.96 -2.49 -20.43
N PRO A 171 5.35 -2.77 -21.70
CA PRO A 171 5.45 -4.13 -22.21
C PRO A 171 6.31 -5.08 -21.35
N TYR A 172 7.41 -4.59 -20.80
CA TYR A 172 8.30 -5.37 -19.93
C TYR A 172 7.60 -5.89 -18.66
N PHE A 173 6.62 -5.15 -18.14
CA PHE A 173 5.88 -5.48 -16.93
C PHE A 173 4.48 -6.04 -17.20
N ALA A 174 4.16 -6.44 -18.43
CA ALA A 174 2.82 -6.92 -18.81
C ALA A 174 2.29 -8.04 -17.91
N ASN A 175 3.17 -8.93 -17.40
CA ASN A 175 2.76 -10.02 -16.51
C ASN A 175 2.25 -9.57 -15.12
N PHE A 176 2.43 -8.29 -14.73
CA PHE A 176 1.85 -7.71 -13.52
C PHE A 176 0.37 -7.35 -13.67
N GLU A 177 -0.14 -7.26 -14.89
CA GLU A 177 -1.52 -6.83 -15.15
C GLU A 177 -2.57 -7.62 -14.35
N PRO A 178 -2.54 -8.96 -14.24
CA PRO A 178 -3.54 -9.70 -13.48
C PRO A 178 -3.52 -9.34 -11.98
N TRP A 179 -2.34 -9.12 -11.41
CA TRP A 179 -2.22 -8.67 -10.02
C TRP A 179 -2.78 -7.27 -9.84
N LEU A 180 -2.37 -6.33 -10.70
CA LEU A 180 -2.77 -4.93 -10.63
C LEU A 180 -4.28 -4.76 -10.81
N LYS A 181 -4.88 -5.39 -11.82
CA LYS A 181 -6.33 -5.32 -12.07
C LYS A 181 -7.13 -5.91 -10.90
N HIS A 182 -6.70 -7.05 -10.35
CA HIS A 182 -7.44 -7.69 -9.24
C HIS A 182 -7.31 -6.88 -7.94
N ILE A 183 -6.11 -6.41 -7.59
CA ILE A 183 -5.91 -5.59 -6.38
C ILE A 183 -6.65 -4.24 -6.53
N TYR A 184 -6.59 -3.63 -7.71
CA TYR A 184 -7.38 -2.44 -8.03
C TYR A 184 -8.86 -2.69 -7.75
N TYR A 185 -9.42 -3.80 -8.24
CA TYR A 185 -10.83 -4.14 -8.05
C TYR A 185 -11.18 -4.29 -6.57
N LEU A 186 -10.35 -5.01 -5.80
CA LEU A 186 -10.53 -5.16 -4.35
C LEU A 186 -10.55 -3.81 -3.62
N ILE A 187 -9.61 -2.92 -3.96
CA ILE A 187 -9.52 -1.60 -3.35
C ILE A 187 -10.73 -0.76 -3.76
N SER A 188 -11.05 -0.71 -5.05
CA SER A 188 -12.18 0.05 -5.62
C SER A 188 -13.51 -0.37 -5.00
N GLU A 189 -13.82 -1.66 -4.94
CA GLU A 189 -15.02 -2.18 -4.26
C GLU A 189 -15.06 -1.74 -2.79
N GLY A 190 -13.91 -1.80 -2.12
CA GLY A 190 -13.76 -1.34 -0.75
C GLY A 190 -14.04 0.16 -0.56
N TYR A 191 -13.63 1.00 -1.51
CA TYR A 191 -13.93 2.44 -1.52
C TYR A 191 -15.41 2.71 -1.83
N HIS A 192 -16.03 1.97 -2.76
CA HIS A 192 -17.45 2.10 -3.09
C HIS A 192 -18.38 1.65 -1.95
N ALA A 193 -17.95 0.67 -1.16
CA ALA A 193 -18.71 0.17 -0.01
C ALA A 193 -18.73 1.13 1.20
N ARG A 194 -18.00 2.25 1.15
CA ARG A 194 -17.88 3.19 2.27
C ARG A 194 -19.23 3.86 2.58
N PRO A 195 -19.56 4.03 3.87
CA PRO A 195 -20.67 4.90 4.23
C PRO A 195 -20.37 6.34 3.78
N ARG A 196 -21.39 7.06 3.32
CA ARG A 196 -21.25 8.49 3.03
C ARG A 196 -20.93 9.20 4.34
N LEU A 197 -19.81 9.94 4.38
CA LEU A 197 -19.52 10.80 5.52
C LEU A 197 -20.59 11.89 5.60
N PRO A 198 -21.13 12.20 6.79
CA PRO A 198 -22.06 13.31 6.95
C PRO A 198 -21.38 14.61 6.49
N ILE A 199 -22.09 15.39 5.68
CA ILE A 199 -21.62 16.71 5.23
C ILE A 199 -21.70 17.61 6.46
N VAL A 200 -20.55 17.97 7.04
CA VAL A 200 -20.49 19.07 8.02
C VAL A 200 -20.22 20.34 7.22
N PRO A 201 -21.15 21.33 7.20
CA PRO A 201 -20.91 22.61 6.54
C PRO A 201 -19.68 23.30 7.13
N MET A 202 -18.83 23.86 6.27
CA MET A 202 -17.61 24.60 6.67
C MET A 202 -17.90 25.84 7.52
N ASP A 203 -19.14 26.33 7.55
CA ASP A 203 -19.52 27.60 8.16
C ASP A 203 -19.81 27.51 9.67
N ASP A 204 -19.93 26.32 10.25
CA ASP A 204 -20.33 26.10 11.65
C ASP A 204 -19.15 25.79 12.59
N ALA A 205 -17.91 26.09 12.19
CA ALA A 205 -16.73 25.90 13.05
C ALA A 205 -16.75 26.73 14.35
N ASN A 206 -17.70 27.65 14.51
CA ASN A 206 -17.87 28.50 15.70
C ASN A 206 -19.08 28.12 16.58
N ASN A 207 -19.82 27.05 16.29
CA ASN A 207 -20.99 26.65 17.08
C ASN A 207 -20.89 25.18 17.53
N LEU A 208 -19.88 24.88 18.36
CA LEU A 208 -19.82 23.61 19.09
C LEU A 208 -20.82 23.64 20.26
N ASP A 209 -22.11 23.49 19.99
CA ASP A 209 -23.10 23.09 21.01
C ASP A 209 -24.32 22.33 20.47
N SER A 210 -24.23 21.73 19.28
CA SER A 210 -25.22 20.74 18.84
C SER A 210 -24.57 19.37 18.72
N THR A 211 -24.50 18.67 19.85
CA THR A 211 -24.42 17.20 19.85
C THR A 211 -25.75 16.64 19.34
N GLU A 212 -26.02 16.79 18.05
CA GLU A 212 -26.97 15.88 17.39
C GLU A 212 -26.30 14.52 17.35
N ASP A 213 -26.94 13.52 17.96
CA ASP A 213 -26.53 12.14 18.03
C ASP A 213 -26.29 11.57 16.62
N ILE A 214 -25.07 11.72 16.11
CA ILE A 214 -24.62 11.00 14.92
C ILE A 214 -24.66 9.52 15.29
N PRO A 215 -25.50 8.69 14.63
CA PRO A 215 -25.57 7.28 14.95
C PRO A 215 -24.17 6.67 14.83
N PRO A 216 -23.76 5.78 15.75
CA PRO A 216 -22.47 5.13 15.65
C PRO A 216 -22.32 4.50 14.25
N GLN A 217 -21.24 4.82 13.52
CA GLN A 217 -20.92 4.17 12.24
C GLN A 217 -20.45 2.71 12.47
N THR A 218 -21.25 1.89 13.13
CA THR A 218 -20.82 0.63 13.77
C THR A 218 -20.94 -0.62 12.90
N SER A 219 -20.85 -0.53 11.57
CA SER A 219 -20.77 -1.76 10.75
C SER A 219 -19.71 -1.78 9.66
N PHE A 220 -19.09 -0.64 9.30
CA PHE A 220 -18.04 -0.65 8.28
C PHE A 220 -16.69 -1.03 8.89
N ASN A 221 -16.10 -2.13 8.41
CA ASN A 221 -14.76 -2.52 8.81
C ASN A 221 -13.72 -1.65 8.07
N TRP A 222 -13.35 -0.53 8.69
CA TRP A 222 -12.32 0.36 8.18
C TRP A 222 -10.94 -0.28 8.10
N GLN A 223 -10.62 -1.31 8.89
CA GLN A 223 -9.31 -1.98 8.83
C GLN A 223 -9.10 -2.69 7.49
N THR A 224 -10.18 -3.15 6.85
CA THR A 224 -10.12 -4.07 5.70
C THR A 224 -10.93 -3.60 4.49
N LEU A 225 -11.49 -2.38 4.55
CA LEU A 225 -12.50 -1.89 3.61
C LEU A 225 -13.62 -2.91 3.39
N ALA A 226 -14.35 -3.22 4.46
CA ALA A 226 -15.44 -4.22 4.45
C ALA A 226 -14.98 -5.62 3.98
N GLY A 227 -13.76 -6.03 4.34
CA GLY A 227 -13.21 -7.35 4.03
C GLY A 227 -12.67 -7.50 2.61
N GLN A 228 -12.59 -6.40 1.84
CA GLN A 228 -12.08 -6.44 0.47
C GLN A 228 -10.55 -6.45 0.43
N VAL A 229 -9.89 -5.70 1.31
CA VAL A 229 -8.43 -5.57 1.36
C VAL A 229 -7.91 -6.28 2.62
N THR A 230 -7.50 -7.55 2.43
CA THR A 230 -6.96 -8.40 3.51
C THR A 230 -5.70 -9.12 3.04
N TYR A 231 -4.83 -9.51 3.98
CA TYR A 231 -3.68 -10.36 3.66
C TYR A 231 -4.09 -11.66 2.99
N SER A 232 -5.16 -12.33 3.46
CA SER A 232 -5.62 -13.60 2.88
C SER A 232 -6.00 -13.49 1.40
N ARG A 233 -6.61 -12.36 0.98
CA ARG A 233 -6.96 -12.11 -0.41
C ARG A 233 -5.74 -11.81 -1.25
N LEU A 234 -4.87 -10.89 -0.79
CA LEU A 234 -3.66 -10.53 -1.51
C LEU A 234 -2.66 -11.71 -1.59
N SER A 235 -2.46 -12.46 -0.51
CA SER A 235 -1.56 -13.62 -0.50
C SER A 235 -2.05 -14.73 -1.43
N ARG A 236 -3.36 -14.99 -1.49
CA ARG A 236 -3.92 -15.94 -2.45
C ARG A 236 -3.61 -15.53 -3.89
N LEU A 237 -3.81 -14.26 -4.22
CA LEU A 237 -3.53 -13.71 -5.55
C LEU A 237 -2.03 -13.73 -5.88
N MET A 238 -1.20 -13.26 -4.95
CA MET A 238 0.24 -13.05 -5.17
C MET A 238 1.08 -14.32 -4.96
N SER A 239 0.48 -15.43 -4.51
CA SER A 239 1.18 -16.72 -4.36
C SER A 239 1.63 -17.37 -5.67
N SER A 240 1.22 -16.83 -6.82
CA SER A 240 1.72 -17.26 -8.14
C SER A 240 1.84 -16.08 -9.10
N PHE A 241 2.79 -16.18 -10.03
CA PHE A 241 3.06 -15.17 -11.04
C PHE A 241 3.23 -15.85 -12.40
N SER A 242 2.45 -15.42 -13.40
CA SER A 242 2.40 -16.05 -14.73
C SER A 242 2.14 -17.57 -14.69
N GLY A 243 1.29 -18.02 -13.77
CA GLY A 243 0.95 -19.44 -13.57
C GLY A 243 2.01 -20.27 -12.83
N VAL A 244 3.13 -19.66 -12.43
CA VAL A 244 4.19 -20.32 -11.67
C VAL A 244 4.07 -19.93 -10.20
N PRO A 245 4.03 -20.89 -9.26
CA PRO A 245 4.03 -20.59 -7.83
C PRO A 245 5.25 -19.78 -7.41
N LEU A 246 5.04 -18.82 -6.51
CA LEU A 246 6.08 -18.09 -5.79
C LEU A 246 6.31 -18.74 -4.41
N GLU A 247 7.43 -18.40 -3.78
CA GLU A 247 7.80 -18.99 -2.51
C GLU A 247 7.09 -18.31 -1.34
N THR A 248 6.29 -19.09 -0.62
CA THR A 248 5.76 -18.70 0.68
C THR A 248 6.84 -18.87 1.75
N ARG A 249 7.31 -17.76 2.29
CA ARG A 249 8.31 -17.65 3.37
C ARG A 249 7.70 -17.79 4.75
N TRP A 250 6.44 -17.39 4.91
CA TRP A 250 5.75 -17.42 6.19
C TRP A 250 4.35 -18.02 6.06
N SER A 251 4.04 -19.02 6.89
CA SER A 251 2.83 -19.83 6.81
C SER A 251 1.91 -19.68 8.03
N GLY A 252 2.07 -18.63 8.83
CA GLY A 252 1.15 -18.31 9.93
C GLY A 252 1.30 -19.18 11.19
N GLN A 253 2.34 -20.02 11.30
CA GLN A 253 2.58 -20.79 12.52
C GLN A 253 3.37 -19.99 13.55
N ASN A 254 2.71 -19.71 14.67
CA ASN A 254 3.23 -19.12 15.90
C ASN A 254 4.55 -19.78 16.32
N THR A 255 5.68 -19.15 15.99
CA THR A 255 6.83 -19.20 16.90
C THR A 255 6.67 -17.98 17.79
N LYS A 256 6.07 -18.18 18.97
CA LYS A 256 6.28 -17.26 20.08
C LYS A 256 7.80 -17.21 20.29
N ILE A 257 8.39 -16.06 19.99
CA ILE A 257 9.75 -15.73 20.44
C ILE A 257 9.66 -15.39 21.92
#